data_AF-A0A117KG50-F1
#
_entry.id   AF-A0A117KG50-F1
#
_cell.length_a   1.000
_cell.length_b   1.000
_cell.length_c   1.000
_cell.angle_alpha   90.00
_cell.angle_beta   90.00
_cell.angle_gamma   90.00
#
_symmetry.space_group_name_H-M   'P 1'
#
loop_
_entity.id
_entity.type
_entity.pdbx_description
1 polymer ?
#
loop_
_entity_poly.entity_id
_entity_poly.type
_entity_poly.pdbx_seq_one_letter_code
_entity_poly.pdbx_strand_id
1 'polypeptide(L)'
;MNKFKAFVIVFILVSFKAFACLNGETKILANGVEVYHDDHKVVPKGHEFYKENFSKLISDLESAYKRTGDIDYLSDKGYVLIIQRKYDEALKLYINIEKIEPHRYSTASNIGTLYELKGENEKAYEWIKKAIKINPESHNGSEWLHLKILEAKIKNLKNISGTFLINTSFGLEKNPKTKLTSNELAILEKALYYQLNERITFIKPKDAIISVLLFELANIVKINKDDLSATEIYELSKKYGFQNELINKRIILCYEDRLHFWGTEIEKLEIKKGSIFDLDGRQLDIIVMILSLISLIFLVLLIVFFLKWKKLKKSITAS
;
A
#
# COMPACT_ATOMS: atom_id res chain seq x y z
N MET A 1 32.10 -23.54 -27.31
CA MET A 1 30.83 -22.75 -27.32
C MET A 1 30.26 -22.78 -25.90
N ASN A 2 30.26 -21.63 -25.24
CA ASN A 2 30.32 -21.48 -23.78
C ASN A 2 29.02 -21.87 -23.05
N LYS A 3 29.08 -22.91 -22.21
CA LYS A 3 28.07 -23.19 -21.16
C LYS A 3 27.92 -22.05 -20.14
N PHE A 4 28.87 -21.11 -20.11
CA PHE A 4 28.84 -19.90 -19.29
C PHE A 4 27.88 -18.81 -19.81
N LYS A 5 27.52 -18.82 -21.11
CA LYS A 5 26.58 -17.83 -21.68
C LYS A 5 25.11 -18.19 -21.44
N ALA A 6 24.80 -19.45 -21.13
CA ALA A 6 23.43 -19.88 -20.82
C ALA A 6 22.98 -19.47 -19.40
N PHE A 7 23.91 -19.37 -18.44
CA PHE A 7 23.57 -19.05 -17.06
C PHE A 7 23.23 -17.57 -16.84
N VAL A 8 23.83 -16.67 -17.63
CA VAL A 8 23.54 -15.23 -17.57
C VAL A 8 22.18 -14.90 -18.20
N ILE A 9 21.74 -15.65 -19.21
CA ILE A 9 20.44 -15.43 -19.85
C ILE A 9 19.29 -15.93 -18.96
N VAL A 10 19.50 -16.99 -18.18
CA VAL A 10 18.47 -17.47 -17.22
C VAL A 10 18.37 -16.54 -16.01
N PHE A 11 19.46 -15.93 -15.55
CA PHE A 11 19.41 -14.97 -14.43
C PHE A 11 18.78 -13.61 -14.82
N ILE A 12 18.89 -13.19 -16.09
CA ILE A 12 18.25 -11.98 -16.60
C ILE A 12 16.76 -12.21 -16.91
N LEU A 13 16.31 -13.44 -17.16
CA LEU A 13 14.89 -13.75 -17.40
C LEU A 13 14.08 -14.05 -16.13
N VAL A 14 14.74 -14.26 -14.99
CA VAL A 14 14.09 -14.48 -13.68
C VAL A 14 13.99 -13.19 -12.85
N SER A 15 14.72 -12.12 -13.18
CA SER A 15 14.64 -10.83 -12.49
C SER A 15 13.48 -9.92 -12.92
N PHE A 16 12.79 -10.21 -14.03
CA PHE A 16 11.69 -9.37 -14.54
C PHE A 16 10.27 -9.79 -14.09
N LYS A 17 10.13 -10.74 -13.17
CA LYS A 17 8.82 -11.14 -12.61
C LYS A 17 8.56 -10.69 -11.16
N ALA A 18 9.44 -9.90 -10.56
CA ALA A 18 9.31 -9.45 -9.17
C ALA A 18 8.92 -7.96 -8.99
N PHE A 19 8.75 -7.19 -10.07
CA PHE A 19 8.40 -5.76 -10.00
C PHE A 19 6.94 -5.43 -10.36
N ALA A 20 6.09 -6.43 -10.61
CA ALA A 20 4.72 -6.20 -11.09
C ALA A 20 3.68 -5.87 -9.99
N CYS A 21 4.08 -5.62 -8.74
CA CYS A 21 3.16 -5.23 -7.65
C CYS A 21 3.65 -4.02 -6.83
N LEU A 22 4.61 -3.24 -7.34
CA LEU A 22 5.07 -1.97 -6.74
C LEU A 22 4.60 -0.76 -7.57
N ASN A 23 3.35 -0.80 -8.06
CA ASN A 23 2.82 0.25 -8.93
C ASN A 23 2.08 1.29 -8.08
N GLY A 24 2.84 2.23 -7.51
CA GLY A 24 2.29 3.47 -6.99
C GLY A 24 1.55 4.31 -8.04
N GLU A 25 0.80 5.31 -7.62
CA GLU A 25 0.20 6.29 -8.53
C GLU A 25 1.07 7.53 -8.62
N THR A 26 1.50 7.87 -9.84
CA THR A 26 2.24 9.12 -10.10
C THR A 26 1.41 10.02 -11.01
N LYS A 27 1.18 11.25 -10.57
CA LYS A 27 0.61 12.29 -11.45
C LYS A 27 1.72 13.11 -12.07
N ILE A 28 1.99 12.83 -13.33
CA ILE A 28 2.88 13.61 -14.19
C ILE A 28 2.01 14.48 -15.09
N LEU A 29 2.34 15.77 -15.18
CA LEU A 29 1.69 16.72 -16.09
C LEU A 29 2.28 16.62 -17.50
N ALA A 30 1.59 17.16 -18.49
CA ALA A 30 2.00 17.18 -19.90
C ALA A 30 3.38 17.84 -20.12
N ASN A 31 3.82 18.72 -19.21
CA ASN A 31 5.17 19.31 -19.24
C ASN A 31 6.24 18.47 -18.51
N GLY A 32 5.93 17.23 -18.11
CA GLY A 32 6.83 16.31 -17.43
C GLY A 32 7.02 16.57 -15.93
N VAL A 33 6.31 17.55 -15.36
CA VAL A 33 6.39 17.83 -13.92
C VAL A 33 5.59 16.80 -13.15
N GLU A 34 6.24 16.11 -12.22
CA GLU A 34 5.59 15.27 -11.23
C GLU A 34 4.95 16.12 -10.12
N VAL A 35 3.68 15.86 -9.83
CA VAL A 35 2.90 16.60 -8.82
C VAL A 35 2.84 15.84 -7.51
N TYR A 36 2.67 14.53 -7.58
CA TYR A 36 2.76 13.60 -6.45
C TYR A 36 3.16 12.21 -6.97
N HIS A 37 3.72 11.42 -6.06
CA HIS A 37 3.90 9.99 -6.20
C HIS A 37 3.43 9.31 -4.91
N ASP A 38 2.46 8.42 -5.06
CA ASP A 38 1.90 7.64 -3.97
C ASP A 38 2.39 6.21 -4.08
N ASP A 39 3.13 5.72 -3.08
CA ASP A 39 3.34 4.28 -2.94
C ASP A 39 1.98 3.59 -2.81
N HIS A 40 1.70 2.58 -3.62
CA HIS A 40 0.44 1.83 -3.49
C HIS A 40 0.45 1.03 -2.18
N LYS A 41 -0.16 1.60 -1.15
CA LYS A 41 -0.39 1.00 0.15
C LYS A 41 -1.89 0.89 0.33
N VAL A 42 -2.39 -0.24 0.83
CA VAL A 42 -3.84 -0.43 0.99
C VAL A 42 -4.49 0.60 1.94
N VAL A 43 -3.69 1.23 2.81
CA VAL A 43 -4.13 2.28 3.73
C VAL A 43 -4.21 3.62 2.98
N PRO A 44 -5.40 4.22 2.79
CA PRO A 44 -5.54 5.50 2.12
C PRO A 44 -4.92 6.63 2.95
N LYS A 45 -4.03 7.43 2.34
CA LYS A 45 -3.33 8.54 3.00
C LYS A 45 -3.58 9.90 2.34
N GLY A 46 -4.18 9.89 1.15
CA GLY A 46 -4.25 11.06 0.29
C GLY A 46 -2.91 11.36 -0.36
N HIS A 47 -2.95 12.27 -1.33
CA HIS A 47 -1.78 12.67 -2.09
C HIS A 47 -0.93 13.68 -1.31
N GLU A 48 0.37 13.45 -1.30
CA GLU A 48 1.35 14.43 -0.84
C GLU A 48 1.91 15.18 -2.06
N PHE A 49 1.53 16.45 -2.20
CA PHE A 49 1.93 17.26 -3.34
C PHE A 49 3.32 17.88 -3.14
N TYR A 50 4.25 17.64 -4.06
CA TYR A 50 5.67 18.01 -3.92
C TYR A 50 5.99 19.48 -4.24
N LYS A 51 5.09 20.22 -4.90
CA LYS A 51 5.46 21.49 -5.55
C LYS A 51 5.11 22.73 -4.74
N GLU A 52 6.14 23.49 -4.38
CA GLU A 52 6.00 24.75 -3.64
C GLU A 52 5.61 25.96 -4.51
N ASN A 53 5.94 25.97 -5.81
CA ASN A 53 5.65 27.11 -6.70
C ASN A 53 4.65 26.77 -7.82
N PHE A 54 3.38 26.67 -7.45
CA PHE A 54 2.27 26.47 -8.38
C PHE A 54 2.08 27.63 -9.35
N SER A 55 2.41 28.87 -8.97
CA SER A 55 2.27 30.04 -9.86
C SER A 55 3.16 29.94 -11.10
N LYS A 56 4.44 29.58 -10.92
CA LYS A 56 5.35 29.33 -12.04
C LYS A 56 4.85 28.16 -12.89
N LEU A 57 4.43 27.07 -12.27
CA LEU A 57 3.89 25.91 -12.99
C LEU A 57 2.71 26.29 -13.89
N ILE A 58 1.75 27.07 -13.38
CA ILE A 58 0.60 27.53 -14.16
C ILE A 58 1.07 28.36 -15.36
N SER A 59 2.02 29.29 -15.17
CA SER A 59 2.58 30.09 -16.26
C SER A 59 3.26 29.24 -17.33
N ASP A 60 4.00 28.20 -16.92
CA ASP A 60 4.67 27.26 -17.83
C ASP A 60 3.65 26.47 -18.66
N LEU A 61 2.57 25.98 -18.04
CA LEU A 61 1.48 25.27 -18.71
C LEU A 61 0.74 26.18 -19.71
N GLU A 62 0.43 27.42 -19.34
CA GLU A 62 -0.20 28.39 -20.24
C GLU A 62 0.67 28.71 -21.46
N SER A 63 1.98 28.88 -21.24
CA SER A 63 2.94 29.16 -22.31
C SER A 63 3.08 27.96 -23.24
N ALA A 64 3.06 26.74 -22.70
CA ALA A 64 3.06 25.52 -23.49
C ALA A 64 1.80 25.39 -24.35
N TYR A 65 0.60 25.62 -23.78
CA TYR A 65 -0.64 25.65 -24.55
C TYR A 65 -0.62 26.68 -25.68
N LYS A 66 -0.16 27.91 -25.43
CA LYS A 66 -0.07 28.96 -26.46
C LYS A 66 0.81 28.56 -27.64
N ARG A 67 1.85 27.76 -27.39
CA ARG A 67 2.79 27.29 -28.41
C ARG A 67 2.27 26.08 -29.19
N THR A 68 1.58 25.15 -28.53
CA THR A 68 1.23 23.85 -29.12
C THR A 68 -0.25 23.72 -29.49
N GLY A 69 -1.13 24.49 -28.86
CA GLY A 69 -2.58 24.28 -28.92
C GLY A 69 -3.07 23.03 -28.19
N ASP A 70 -2.18 22.29 -27.51
CA ASP A 70 -2.50 21.03 -26.85
C ASP A 70 -3.29 21.27 -25.56
N ILE A 71 -4.55 20.82 -25.56
CA ILE A 71 -5.52 21.06 -24.51
C ILE A 71 -5.14 20.43 -23.16
N ASP A 72 -4.23 19.45 -23.15
CA ASP A 72 -3.79 18.79 -21.93
C ASP A 72 -3.07 19.74 -20.99
N TYR A 73 -2.35 20.73 -21.52
CA TYR A 73 -1.76 21.79 -20.70
C TYR A 73 -2.81 22.64 -19.96
N LEU A 74 -3.97 22.92 -20.59
CA LEU A 74 -5.06 23.61 -19.90
C LEU A 74 -5.75 22.69 -18.88
N SER A 75 -5.92 21.41 -19.21
CA SER A 75 -6.46 20.42 -18.28
C SER A 75 -5.58 20.29 -17.04
N ASP A 76 -4.26 20.24 -17.21
CA ASP A 76 -3.30 20.19 -16.10
C ASP A 76 -3.25 21.49 -15.30
N LYS A 77 -3.42 22.65 -15.95
CA LYS A 77 -3.62 23.92 -15.23
C LYS A 77 -4.86 23.84 -14.34
N GLY A 78 -5.97 23.32 -14.86
CA GLY A 78 -7.20 23.11 -14.10
C GLY A 78 -6.98 22.21 -12.88
N TYR A 79 -6.20 21.14 -13.04
CA TYR A 79 -5.84 20.24 -11.96
C TYR A 79 -5.00 20.95 -10.87
N VAL A 80 -4.02 21.76 -11.26
CA VAL A 80 -3.25 22.57 -10.32
C VAL A 80 -4.15 23.58 -9.56
N LEU A 81 -5.12 24.20 -10.24
CA LEU A 81 -6.08 25.08 -9.59
C LEU A 81 -6.96 24.34 -8.56
N ILE A 82 -7.33 23.08 -8.82
CA ILE A 82 -8.03 22.22 -7.85
C ILE A 82 -7.18 22.00 -6.61
N ILE A 83 -5.89 21.67 -6.77
CA ILE A 83 -4.94 21.50 -5.65
C ILE A 83 -4.84 22.78 -4.82
N GLN A 84 -4.82 23.94 -5.48
CA GLN A 84 -4.81 25.26 -4.83
C GLN A 84 -6.17 25.67 -4.25
N ARG A 85 -7.20 24.81 -4.32
CA ARG A 85 -8.58 25.07 -3.88
C ARG A 85 -9.26 26.24 -4.60
N LYS A 86 -8.77 26.62 -5.78
CA LYS A 86 -9.33 27.68 -6.63
C LYS A 86 -10.45 27.13 -7.52
N TYR A 87 -11.51 26.62 -6.88
CA TYR A 87 -12.54 25.82 -7.56
C TYR A 87 -13.32 26.60 -8.62
N ASP A 88 -13.61 27.88 -8.40
CA ASP A 88 -14.33 28.71 -9.39
C ASP A 88 -13.51 28.96 -10.65
N GLU A 89 -12.21 29.25 -10.49
CA GLU A 89 -11.29 29.44 -11.62
C GLU A 89 -11.12 28.14 -12.41
N ALA A 90 -10.95 27.02 -11.70
CA ALA A 90 -10.84 25.70 -12.30
C ALA A 90 -12.12 25.32 -13.07
N LEU A 91 -13.30 25.55 -12.49
CA LEU A 91 -14.58 25.23 -13.11
C LEU A 91 -14.79 26.04 -14.39
N LYS A 92 -14.51 27.35 -14.34
CA LYS A 92 -14.58 28.21 -15.53
C LYS A 92 -13.63 27.74 -16.63
N LEU A 93 -12.42 27.31 -16.27
CA LEU A 93 -11.44 26.76 -17.20
C LEU A 93 -11.94 25.46 -17.84
N TYR A 94 -12.40 24.48 -17.06
CA TYR A 94 -12.89 23.22 -17.61
C TYR A 94 -14.17 23.36 -18.44
N ILE A 95 -15.07 24.28 -18.09
CA ILE A 95 -16.23 24.61 -18.94
C ILE A 95 -15.77 25.17 -20.30
N ASN A 96 -14.70 25.97 -20.33
CA ASN A 96 -14.13 26.44 -21.59
C ASN A 96 -13.42 25.31 -22.35
N ILE A 97 -12.70 24.42 -21.67
CA ILE A 97 -12.10 23.23 -22.30
C ILE A 97 -13.19 22.39 -22.97
N GLU A 98 -14.31 22.12 -22.30
CA GLU A 98 -15.43 21.35 -22.87
C GLU A 98 -16.06 22.03 -24.10
N LYS A 99 -16.01 23.36 -24.21
CA LYS A 99 -16.47 24.08 -25.43
C LYS A 99 -15.49 23.97 -26.59
N ILE A 100 -14.20 23.94 -26.30
CA ILE A 100 -13.13 23.85 -27.30
C ILE A 100 -13.01 22.41 -27.80
N GLU A 101 -12.97 21.45 -26.87
CA GLU A 101 -12.81 20.04 -27.14
C GLU A 101 -13.80 19.24 -26.28
N PRO A 102 -15.03 19.04 -26.77
CA PRO A 102 -16.07 18.34 -26.03
C PRO A 102 -15.78 16.84 -25.91
N HIS A 103 -16.53 16.16 -25.03
CA HIS A 103 -16.54 14.69 -24.95
C HIS A 103 -15.24 14.05 -24.42
N ARG A 104 -14.47 14.79 -23.62
CA ARG A 104 -13.28 14.28 -22.95
C ARG A 104 -13.64 13.76 -21.56
N TYR A 105 -13.26 12.51 -21.26
CA TYR A 105 -13.46 11.92 -19.93
C TYR A 105 -12.89 12.81 -18.82
N SER A 106 -11.61 13.20 -18.95
CA SER A 106 -10.89 13.99 -17.95
C SER A 106 -11.54 15.35 -17.70
N THR A 107 -12.13 15.97 -18.72
CA THR A 107 -12.83 17.25 -18.57
C THR A 107 -14.16 17.05 -17.84
N ALA A 108 -14.96 16.06 -18.26
CA ALA A 108 -16.24 15.76 -17.63
C ALA A 108 -16.08 15.35 -16.16
N SER A 109 -15.10 14.49 -15.83
CA SER A 109 -14.85 14.05 -14.46
C SER A 109 -14.40 15.21 -13.57
N ASN A 110 -13.47 16.05 -14.04
CA ASN A 110 -13.01 17.21 -13.27
C ASN A 110 -14.12 18.25 -13.05
N ILE A 111 -15.02 18.47 -14.02
CA ILE A 111 -16.20 19.32 -13.80
C ILE A 111 -17.10 18.72 -12.71
N GLY A 112 -17.34 17.41 -12.75
CA GLY A 112 -18.12 16.70 -11.73
C GLY A 112 -17.50 16.84 -10.34
N THR A 113 -16.21 16.58 -10.19
CA THR A 113 -15.46 16.74 -8.94
C THR A 113 -15.50 18.18 -8.44
N LEU A 114 -15.37 19.18 -9.33
CA LEU A 114 -15.45 20.58 -8.94
C LEU A 114 -16.84 20.99 -8.42
N TYR A 115 -17.91 20.51 -9.04
CA TYR A 115 -19.26 20.70 -8.50
C TYR A 115 -19.44 20.00 -7.16
N GLU A 116 -18.89 18.80 -6.98
CA GLU A 116 -18.92 18.10 -5.69
C GLU A 116 -18.20 18.90 -4.59
N LEU A 117 -17.00 19.39 -4.88
CA LEU A 117 -16.20 20.21 -3.94
C LEU A 117 -16.89 21.54 -3.59
N LYS A 118 -17.75 22.04 -4.47
CA LYS A 118 -18.60 23.23 -4.24
C LYS A 118 -19.94 22.88 -3.56
N GLY A 119 -20.24 21.61 -3.32
CA GLY A 119 -21.50 21.15 -2.73
C GLY A 119 -22.70 21.09 -3.68
N GLU A 120 -22.49 21.31 -4.98
CA GLU A 120 -23.53 21.25 -6.02
C GLU A 120 -23.70 19.79 -6.51
N ASN A 121 -24.12 18.91 -5.60
CA ASN A 121 -24.04 17.45 -5.79
C ASN A 121 -24.89 16.93 -6.96
N GLU A 122 -26.04 17.53 -7.27
CA GLU A 122 -26.87 17.15 -8.41
C GLU A 122 -26.16 17.39 -9.74
N LYS A 123 -25.46 18.53 -9.88
CA LYS A 123 -24.66 18.82 -11.06
C LYS A 123 -23.44 17.90 -11.12
N ALA A 124 -22.79 17.66 -9.99
CA ALA A 124 -21.70 16.71 -9.90
C ALA A 124 -22.12 15.33 -10.42
N TYR A 125 -23.28 14.84 -9.98
CA TYR A 125 -23.82 13.55 -10.38
C TYR A 125 -24.01 13.43 -11.90
N GLU A 126 -24.63 14.43 -12.54
CA GLU A 126 -24.82 14.41 -14.00
C GLU A 126 -23.49 14.45 -14.77
N TRP A 127 -22.49 15.20 -14.30
CA TRP A 127 -21.18 15.28 -14.92
C TRP A 127 -20.35 14.01 -14.75
N ILE A 128 -20.35 13.40 -13.55
CA ILE A 128 -19.69 12.11 -13.33
C ILE A 128 -20.38 11.01 -14.14
N LYS A 129 -21.71 11.00 -14.21
CA LYS A 129 -22.46 10.07 -15.06
C LYS A 129 -22.10 10.24 -16.55
N LYS A 130 -21.93 11.48 -17.02
CA LYS A 130 -21.42 11.76 -18.37
C LYS A 130 -20.00 11.23 -18.55
N ALA A 131 -19.11 11.42 -17.57
CA ALA A 131 -17.74 10.93 -17.62
C ALA A 131 -17.69 9.40 -17.73
N ILE A 132 -18.45 8.68 -16.91
CA ILE A 132 -18.57 7.21 -16.96
C ILE A 132 -19.06 6.74 -18.33
N LYS A 133 -20.01 7.45 -18.95
CA LYS A 133 -20.50 7.10 -20.29
C LYS A 133 -19.40 7.23 -21.37
N ILE A 134 -18.48 8.19 -21.22
CA ILE A 134 -17.36 8.39 -22.14
C ILE A 134 -16.29 7.31 -21.92
N ASN A 135 -15.94 7.03 -20.68
CA ASN A 135 -14.97 5.98 -20.33
C ASN A 135 -15.40 5.21 -19.07
N PRO A 136 -16.01 4.03 -19.21
CA PRO A 136 -16.48 3.22 -18.08
C PRO A 136 -15.37 2.63 -17.21
N GLU A 137 -14.17 2.44 -17.75
CA GLU A 137 -13.02 1.83 -17.04
C GLU A 137 -12.12 2.87 -16.36
N SER A 138 -12.48 4.15 -16.51
CA SER A 138 -11.74 5.26 -15.94
C SER A 138 -11.65 5.20 -14.41
N HIS A 139 -10.60 5.84 -13.87
CA HIS A 139 -10.29 5.86 -12.44
C HIS A 139 -10.33 4.44 -11.84
N ASN A 140 -9.71 3.51 -12.57
CA ASN A 140 -9.63 2.09 -12.23
C ASN A 140 -10.99 1.39 -12.06
N GLY A 141 -12.04 1.85 -12.77
CA GLY A 141 -13.39 1.30 -12.70
C GLY A 141 -14.12 1.64 -11.40
N SER A 142 -13.70 2.69 -10.68
CA SER A 142 -14.25 3.04 -9.36
C SER A 142 -15.35 4.11 -9.38
N GLU A 143 -15.62 4.75 -10.53
CA GLU A 143 -16.57 5.87 -10.62
C GLU A 143 -18.03 5.51 -10.28
N TRP A 144 -18.42 4.23 -10.34
CA TRP A 144 -19.74 3.82 -9.84
C TRP A 144 -19.92 4.13 -8.34
N LEU A 145 -18.83 4.02 -7.55
CA LEU A 145 -18.83 4.32 -6.13
C LEU A 145 -18.92 5.82 -5.89
N HIS A 146 -18.30 6.63 -6.77
CA HIS A 146 -18.46 8.09 -6.77
C HIS A 146 -19.94 8.48 -6.93
N LEU A 147 -20.65 7.88 -7.89
CA LEU A 147 -22.10 8.10 -8.03
C LEU A 147 -22.87 7.74 -6.76
N LYS A 148 -22.52 6.63 -6.08
CA LYS A 148 -23.18 6.24 -4.82
C LYS A 148 -22.92 7.23 -3.67
N ILE A 149 -21.72 7.79 -3.61
CA ILE A 149 -21.38 8.85 -2.67
C ILE A 149 -22.22 10.10 -2.95
N LEU A 150 -22.33 10.50 -4.21
CA LEU A 150 -23.16 11.64 -4.62
C LEU A 150 -24.65 11.39 -4.35
N GLU A 151 -25.16 10.19 -4.61
CA GLU A 151 -26.54 9.80 -4.26
C GLU A 151 -26.80 9.94 -2.75
N ALA A 152 -25.85 9.53 -1.89
CA ALA A 152 -25.96 9.70 -0.45
C ALA A 152 -26.06 11.18 -0.05
N LYS A 153 -25.24 12.04 -0.67
CA LYS A 153 -25.20 13.48 -0.42
C LYS A 153 -26.49 14.16 -0.89
N ILE A 154 -26.97 13.87 -2.10
CA ILE A 154 -28.21 14.41 -2.67
C ILE A 154 -29.41 14.05 -1.78
N LYS A 155 -29.48 12.79 -1.31
CA LYS A 155 -30.54 12.32 -0.42
C LYS A 155 -30.40 12.84 1.02
N ASN A 156 -29.31 13.54 1.35
CA ASN A 156 -28.99 14.03 2.69
C ASN A 156 -29.16 12.93 3.77
N LEU A 157 -28.63 11.73 3.50
CA LEU A 157 -28.78 10.58 4.38
C LEU A 157 -28.01 10.80 5.69
N LYS A 158 -28.72 10.77 6.83
CA LYS A 158 -28.10 10.89 8.15
C LYS A 158 -27.43 9.60 8.62
N ASN A 159 -28.02 8.46 8.31
CA ASN A 159 -27.53 7.13 8.71
C ASN A 159 -27.16 6.33 7.46
N ILE A 160 -25.99 6.63 6.90
CA ILE A 160 -25.48 5.96 5.70
C ILE A 160 -24.92 4.59 6.09
N SER A 161 -25.44 3.53 5.48
CA SER A 161 -24.90 2.18 5.66
C SER A 161 -23.85 1.87 4.60
N GLY A 162 -22.87 1.02 4.94
CA GLY A 162 -21.94 0.49 3.95
C GLY A 162 -22.67 -0.21 2.82
N THR A 163 -23.71 -1.01 3.12
CA THR A 163 -24.50 -1.70 2.09
C THR A 163 -25.14 -0.76 1.08
N PHE A 164 -25.56 0.45 1.48
CA PHE A 164 -26.01 1.45 0.52
C PHE A 164 -24.89 1.90 -0.43
N LEU A 165 -23.69 2.13 0.10
CA LEU A 165 -22.55 2.65 -0.66
C LEU A 165 -21.91 1.60 -1.57
N ILE A 166 -21.70 0.38 -1.07
CA ILE A 166 -20.90 -0.66 -1.74
C ILE A 166 -21.72 -1.85 -2.24
N ASN A 167 -23.05 -1.85 -2.06
CA ASN A 167 -23.96 -2.91 -2.50
C ASN A 167 -23.61 -4.33 -1.98
N THR A 168 -22.97 -4.42 -0.81
CA THR A 168 -22.67 -5.68 -0.13
C THR A 168 -22.60 -5.47 1.38
N SER A 169 -22.36 -6.53 2.14
CA SER A 169 -22.21 -6.47 3.59
C SER A 169 -21.16 -7.45 4.05
N PHE A 170 -20.39 -7.04 5.07
CA PHE A 170 -19.45 -7.91 5.78
C PHE A 170 -20.04 -8.49 7.08
N GLY A 171 -21.36 -8.38 7.27
CA GLY A 171 -22.07 -8.84 8.46
C GLY A 171 -21.90 -7.92 9.68
N LEU A 172 -22.62 -8.24 10.75
CA LEU A 172 -22.64 -7.48 12.01
C LEU A 172 -21.83 -8.14 13.14
N GLU A 173 -21.20 -9.27 12.84
CA GLU A 173 -20.42 -10.06 13.80
C GLU A 173 -18.96 -9.60 13.87
N LYS A 174 -18.29 -9.98 14.97
CA LYS A 174 -16.87 -9.68 15.22
C LYS A 174 -15.99 -10.10 14.04
N ASN A 175 -16.21 -11.28 13.49
CA ASN A 175 -15.48 -11.75 12.31
C ASN A 175 -16.23 -11.33 11.02
N PRO A 176 -15.67 -10.44 10.18
CA PRO A 176 -16.32 -10.04 8.94
C PRO A 176 -16.44 -11.22 7.96
N LYS A 177 -17.58 -11.32 7.27
CA LYS A 177 -17.89 -12.39 6.32
C LYS A 177 -18.49 -11.83 5.04
N THR A 178 -18.07 -12.34 3.89
CA THR A 178 -18.60 -11.94 2.59
C THR A 178 -19.15 -13.12 1.80
N LYS A 179 -20.00 -12.82 0.81
CA LYS A 179 -20.39 -13.75 -0.26
C LYS A 179 -19.59 -13.54 -1.55
N LEU A 180 -18.81 -12.45 -1.61
CA LEU A 180 -17.98 -12.12 -2.76
C LEU A 180 -16.84 -13.12 -2.91
N THR A 181 -16.51 -13.43 -4.15
CA THR A 181 -15.29 -14.15 -4.53
C THR A 181 -14.05 -13.28 -4.26
N SER A 182 -12.87 -13.90 -4.20
CA SER A 182 -11.61 -13.15 -4.01
C SER A 182 -11.37 -12.09 -5.10
N ASN A 183 -11.77 -12.36 -6.34
CA ASN A 183 -11.63 -11.39 -7.43
C ASN A 183 -12.58 -10.19 -7.25
N GLU A 184 -13.83 -10.43 -6.87
CA GLU A 184 -14.80 -9.37 -6.60
C GLU A 184 -14.38 -8.52 -5.40
N LEU A 185 -13.81 -9.13 -4.36
CA LEU A 185 -13.21 -8.42 -3.23
C LEU A 185 -12.06 -7.52 -3.67
N ALA A 186 -11.14 -8.02 -4.50
CA ALA A 186 -10.00 -7.24 -4.98
C ALA A 186 -10.46 -6.03 -5.82
N ILE A 187 -11.49 -6.20 -6.65
CA ILE A 187 -12.09 -5.11 -7.42
C ILE A 187 -12.71 -4.06 -6.48
N LEU A 188 -13.46 -4.50 -5.47
CA LEU A 188 -14.11 -3.59 -4.52
C LEU A 188 -13.09 -2.86 -3.63
N GLU A 189 -12.06 -3.56 -3.15
CA GLU A 189 -10.93 -3.00 -2.40
C GLU A 189 -10.24 -1.90 -3.21
N LYS A 190 -9.92 -2.19 -4.47
CA LYS A 190 -9.31 -1.25 -5.40
C LYS A 190 -10.21 0.00 -5.57
N ALA A 191 -11.51 -0.20 -5.80
CA ALA A 191 -12.45 0.90 -5.96
C ALA A 191 -12.58 1.77 -4.70
N LEU A 192 -12.65 1.14 -3.51
CA LEU A 192 -12.68 1.83 -2.23
C LEU A 192 -11.40 2.62 -2.00
N TYR A 193 -10.23 2.00 -2.23
CA TYR A 193 -8.94 2.64 -2.06
C TYR A 193 -8.83 3.92 -2.88
N TYR A 194 -9.07 3.88 -4.20
CA TYR A 194 -8.92 5.06 -5.06
C TYR A 194 -9.87 6.18 -4.68
N GLN A 195 -11.15 5.86 -4.47
CA GLN A 195 -12.13 6.87 -4.06
C GLN A 195 -11.82 7.47 -2.68
N LEU A 196 -11.30 6.67 -1.75
CA LEU A 196 -10.89 7.16 -0.43
C LEU A 196 -9.61 8.00 -0.50
N ASN A 197 -8.61 7.58 -1.26
CA ASN A 197 -7.33 8.27 -1.37
C ASN A 197 -7.51 9.67 -1.99
N GLU A 198 -8.27 9.77 -3.09
CA GLU A 198 -8.64 11.07 -3.68
C GLU A 198 -9.35 11.99 -2.68
N ARG A 199 -10.29 11.45 -1.89
CA ARG A 199 -11.10 12.24 -0.95
C ARG A 199 -10.32 12.73 0.25
N ILE A 200 -9.49 11.87 0.84
CA ILE A 200 -8.69 12.19 2.03
C ILE A 200 -7.68 13.30 1.74
N THR A 201 -7.27 13.46 0.48
CA THR A 201 -6.46 14.59 0.02
C THR A 201 -7.13 15.93 0.34
N PHE A 202 -8.44 16.06 0.07
CA PHE A 202 -9.15 17.34 0.14
C PHE A 202 -10.02 17.53 1.39
N ILE A 203 -10.57 16.43 1.92
CA ILE A 203 -11.57 16.42 2.99
C ILE A 203 -10.89 15.97 4.29
N LYS A 204 -10.92 16.82 5.33
CA LYS A 204 -10.39 16.48 6.65
C LYS A 204 -11.50 15.91 7.54
N PRO A 205 -11.16 15.08 8.55
CA PRO A 205 -12.12 14.63 9.55
C PRO A 205 -12.88 15.80 10.20
N LYS A 206 -14.18 15.67 10.48
CA LYS A 206 -15.04 14.47 10.35
C LYS A 206 -15.82 14.46 9.04
N ASP A 207 -16.06 13.26 8.49
CA ASP A 207 -16.94 13.05 7.34
C ASP A 207 -17.60 11.65 7.45
N ALA A 208 -18.93 11.63 7.47
CA ALA A 208 -19.69 10.40 7.70
C ALA A 208 -19.50 9.36 6.59
N ILE A 209 -19.47 9.80 5.33
CA ILE A 209 -19.31 8.91 4.17
C ILE A 209 -17.91 8.29 4.18
N ILE A 210 -16.88 9.11 4.34
CA ILE A 210 -15.49 8.62 4.41
C ILE A 210 -15.34 7.65 5.59
N SER A 211 -15.94 7.95 6.75
CA SER A 211 -15.88 7.07 7.91
C SER A 211 -16.45 5.67 7.63
N VAL A 212 -17.59 5.59 6.92
CA VAL A 212 -18.22 4.33 6.54
C VAL A 212 -17.40 3.59 5.48
N LEU A 213 -16.94 4.28 4.44
CA LEU A 213 -16.13 3.65 3.39
C LEU A 213 -14.81 3.09 3.93
N LEU A 214 -14.13 3.79 4.85
CA LEU A 214 -12.95 3.29 5.54
C LEU A 214 -13.27 2.04 6.37
N PHE A 215 -14.41 2.03 7.08
CA PHE A 215 -14.84 0.85 7.84
C PHE A 215 -15.04 -0.35 6.92
N GLU A 216 -15.67 -0.16 5.76
CA GLU A 216 -15.87 -1.23 4.79
C GLU A 216 -14.56 -1.69 4.12
N LEU A 217 -13.64 -0.78 3.82
CA LEU A 217 -12.31 -1.14 3.33
C LEU A 217 -11.56 -1.99 4.36
N ALA A 218 -11.55 -1.59 5.63
CA ALA A 218 -10.92 -2.36 6.70
C ALA A 218 -11.51 -3.77 6.87
N ASN A 219 -12.81 -3.95 6.60
CA ASN A 219 -13.43 -5.28 6.58
C ASN A 219 -12.83 -6.18 5.49
N ILE A 220 -12.58 -5.64 4.30
CA ILE A 220 -11.96 -6.38 3.19
C ILE A 220 -10.51 -6.73 3.53
N VAL A 221 -9.75 -5.74 3.99
CA VAL A 221 -8.34 -5.91 4.36
C VAL A 221 -8.20 -6.95 5.48
N LYS A 222 -9.14 -6.96 6.44
CA LYS A 222 -9.22 -7.98 7.48
C LYS A 222 -9.49 -9.39 6.92
N ILE A 223 -10.40 -9.51 5.95
CA ILE A 223 -10.69 -10.79 5.27
C ILE A 223 -9.45 -11.30 4.52
N ASN A 224 -8.66 -10.38 3.93
CA ASN A 224 -7.41 -10.68 3.26
C ASN A 224 -6.24 -11.01 4.23
N LYS A 225 -6.51 -11.03 5.55
CA LYS A 225 -5.54 -11.35 6.61
C LYS A 225 -4.39 -10.35 6.75
N ASP A 226 -4.58 -9.11 6.32
CA ASP A 226 -3.66 -8.01 6.65
C ASP A 226 -4.17 -7.26 7.89
N ASP A 227 -3.94 -7.86 9.06
CA ASP A 227 -4.43 -7.33 10.33
C ASP A 227 -3.79 -5.98 10.72
N LEU A 228 -2.57 -5.70 10.25
CA LEU A 228 -1.90 -4.44 10.51
C LEU A 228 -2.59 -3.30 9.77
N SER A 229 -2.73 -3.42 8.45
CA SER A 229 -3.38 -2.41 7.64
C SER A 229 -4.86 -2.28 7.99
N ALA A 230 -5.55 -3.39 8.28
CA ALA A 230 -6.95 -3.35 8.74
C ALA A 230 -7.11 -2.52 10.02
N THR A 231 -6.21 -2.71 11.00
CA THR A 231 -6.21 -1.92 12.24
C THR A 231 -6.01 -0.43 11.95
N GLU A 232 -5.04 -0.07 11.11
CA GLU A 232 -4.79 1.33 10.73
C GLU A 232 -6.01 1.98 10.07
N ILE A 233 -6.69 1.25 9.17
CA ILE A 233 -7.85 1.75 8.45
C ILE A 233 -9.08 1.86 9.36
N TYR A 234 -9.30 0.92 10.29
CA TYR A 234 -10.36 1.06 11.31
C TYR A 234 -10.13 2.27 12.21
N GLU A 235 -8.91 2.51 12.68
CA GLU A 235 -8.63 3.69 13.49
C GLU A 235 -8.78 4.99 12.70
N LEU A 236 -8.42 4.98 11.40
CA LEU A 236 -8.70 6.09 10.50
C LEU A 236 -10.21 6.31 10.33
N SER A 237 -11.00 5.24 10.20
CA SER A 237 -12.48 5.30 10.16
C SER A 237 -13.06 5.96 11.42
N LYS A 238 -12.56 5.59 12.61
CA LYS A 238 -12.94 6.23 13.89
C LYS A 238 -12.58 7.71 13.89
N LYS A 239 -11.38 8.07 13.42
CA LYS A 239 -10.95 9.47 13.30
C LYS A 239 -11.90 10.29 12.42
N TYR A 240 -12.38 9.73 11.31
CA TYR A 240 -13.38 10.36 10.44
C TYR A 240 -14.80 10.40 11.04
N GLY A 241 -15.05 9.68 12.12
CA GLY A 241 -16.28 9.79 12.92
C GLY A 241 -17.18 8.56 12.90
N PHE A 242 -16.66 7.37 12.57
CA PHE A 242 -17.45 6.14 12.68
C PHE A 242 -17.66 5.77 14.16
N GLN A 243 -18.92 5.59 14.59
CA GLN A 243 -19.28 5.45 16.01
C GLN A 243 -19.85 4.08 16.41
N ASN A 244 -20.00 3.13 15.49
CA ASN A 244 -20.59 1.83 15.82
C ASN A 244 -19.58 0.95 16.58
N GLU A 245 -19.97 0.43 17.76
CA GLU A 245 -19.15 -0.42 18.63
C GLU A 245 -18.55 -1.67 17.95
N LEU A 246 -19.13 -2.12 16.85
CA LEU A 246 -18.58 -3.21 16.04
C LEU A 246 -17.14 -2.94 15.59
N ILE A 247 -16.77 -1.68 15.36
CA ILE A 247 -15.41 -1.29 14.99
C ILE A 247 -14.39 -1.69 16.06
N ASN A 248 -14.71 -1.49 17.34
CA ASN A 248 -13.83 -1.85 18.44
C ASN A 248 -13.66 -3.37 18.52
N LYS A 249 -14.74 -4.14 18.32
CA LYS A 249 -14.68 -5.62 18.28
C LYS A 249 -13.77 -6.12 17.16
N ARG A 250 -13.82 -5.49 15.98
CA ARG A 250 -13.01 -5.84 14.81
C ARG A 250 -11.55 -5.42 14.96
N ILE A 251 -11.28 -4.27 15.56
CA ILE A 251 -9.92 -3.86 15.93
C ILE A 251 -9.31 -4.87 16.91
N ILE A 252 -10.03 -5.25 17.97
CA ILE A 252 -9.58 -6.26 18.94
C ILE A 252 -9.29 -7.60 18.23
N LEU A 253 -10.14 -8.03 17.30
CA LEU A 253 -9.89 -9.23 16.50
C LEU A 253 -8.55 -9.15 15.74
N CYS A 254 -8.24 -8.01 15.11
CA CYS A 254 -6.97 -7.81 14.41
C CYS A 254 -5.76 -7.94 15.36
N TYR A 255 -5.89 -7.46 16.60
CA TYR A 255 -4.84 -7.61 17.62
C TYR A 255 -4.68 -9.07 18.07
N GLU A 256 -5.78 -9.75 18.36
CA GLU A 256 -5.78 -11.16 18.76
C GLU A 256 -5.13 -12.05 17.69
N ASP A 257 -5.50 -11.88 16.42
CA ASP A 257 -4.97 -12.69 15.32
C ASP A 257 -3.46 -12.47 15.11
N ARG A 258 -2.98 -11.23 15.26
CA ARG A 258 -1.55 -10.94 15.24
C ARG A 258 -0.81 -11.56 16.42
N LEU A 259 -1.33 -11.41 17.64
CA LEU A 259 -0.70 -12.00 18.83
C LEU A 259 -0.61 -13.52 18.71
N HIS A 260 -1.67 -14.17 18.22
CA HIS A 260 -1.66 -15.59 17.94
C HIS A 260 -0.59 -15.96 16.90
N PHE A 261 -0.51 -15.22 15.78
CA PHE A 261 0.52 -15.44 14.76
C PHE A 261 1.94 -15.35 15.34
N TRP A 262 2.27 -14.26 16.03
CA TRP A 262 3.60 -14.09 16.63
C TRP A 262 3.90 -15.14 17.70
N GLY A 263 2.91 -15.52 18.52
CA GLY A 263 3.05 -16.61 19.49
C GLY A 263 3.44 -17.92 18.81
N THR A 264 2.77 -18.29 17.72
CA THR A 264 3.08 -19.52 16.97
C THR A 264 4.44 -19.46 16.27
N GLU A 265 4.87 -18.31 15.77
CA GLU A 265 6.20 -18.17 15.16
C GLU A 265 7.33 -18.25 16.19
N ILE A 266 7.13 -17.68 17.38
CA ILE A 266 8.07 -17.82 18.51
C ILE A 266 8.20 -19.29 18.91
N GLU A 267 7.09 -20.02 19.06
CA GLU A 267 7.09 -21.45 19.40
C GLU A 267 7.86 -22.28 18.34
N LYS A 268 7.65 -22.01 17.04
CA LYS A 268 8.40 -22.67 15.95
C LYS A 268 9.90 -22.38 16.03
N LEU A 269 10.28 -21.14 16.34
CA LEU A 269 11.69 -20.76 16.50
C LEU A 269 12.33 -21.46 17.70
N GLU A 270 11.60 -21.62 18.81
CA GLU A 270 12.05 -22.36 19.99
C GLU A 270 12.24 -23.85 19.68
N ILE A 271 11.27 -24.50 19.01
CA ILE A 271 11.38 -25.89 18.56
C ILE A 271 12.60 -26.07 17.62
N LYS A 272 12.79 -25.16 16.67
CA LYS A 272 13.94 -25.20 15.75
C LYS A 272 15.27 -25.05 16.49
N LYS A 273 15.33 -24.17 17.51
CA LYS A 273 16.52 -24.00 18.35
C LYS A 273 16.82 -25.26 19.16
N GLY A 274 15.81 -25.90 19.73
CA GLY A 274 15.95 -27.19 20.43
C GLY A 274 16.47 -28.30 19.51
N SER A 275 16.04 -28.34 18.24
CA SER A 275 16.46 -29.38 17.29
C SER A 275 17.91 -29.26 16.76
N ILE A 276 18.55 -28.09 16.91
CA ILE A 276 19.87 -27.83 16.30
C ILE A 276 21.04 -28.19 17.24
N PHE A 277 20.83 -28.25 18.56
CA PHE A 277 21.83 -28.75 19.52
C PHE A 277 21.14 -29.30 20.78
N ASP A 278 20.59 -30.51 20.68
CA ASP A 278 20.10 -31.26 21.85
C ASP A 278 21.15 -32.31 22.26
N LEU A 279 22.30 -31.81 22.72
CA LEU A 279 23.24 -32.65 23.48
C LEU A 279 22.79 -32.58 24.94
N ASP A 280 22.13 -33.64 25.43
CA ASP A 280 21.83 -33.79 26.87
C ASP A 280 23.11 -33.63 27.70
N GLY A 281 23.02 -33.17 28.95
CA GLY A 281 24.16 -32.83 29.81
C GLY A 281 25.20 -33.97 29.91
N ARG A 282 24.74 -35.22 29.88
CA ARG A 282 25.61 -36.41 29.79
C ARG A 282 26.46 -36.45 28.52
N GLN A 283 25.92 -36.05 27.37
CA GLN A 283 26.65 -36.04 26.10
C GLN A 283 27.71 -34.94 26.09
N LEU A 284 27.43 -33.79 26.70
CA LEU A 284 28.43 -32.74 26.91
C LEU A 284 29.55 -33.20 27.82
N ASP A 285 29.24 -33.88 28.93
CA ASP A 285 30.25 -34.45 29.84
C ASP A 285 31.15 -35.47 29.14
N ILE A 286 30.57 -36.33 28.30
CA ILE A 286 31.32 -37.32 27.49
C ILE A 286 32.26 -36.61 26.51
N ILE A 287 31.78 -35.58 25.81
CA ILE A 287 32.61 -34.80 24.86
C ILE A 287 33.76 -34.12 25.59
N VAL A 288 33.51 -33.49 26.74
CA VAL A 288 34.54 -32.84 27.55
C VAL A 288 35.56 -33.86 28.07
N MET A 289 35.11 -35.06 28.48
CA MET A 289 36.00 -36.17 28.86
C MET A 289 36.91 -36.59 27.69
N ILE A 290 36.34 -36.77 26.49
CA ILE A 290 37.11 -37.17 25.30
C ILE A 290 38.15 -36.10 24.94
N LEU A 291 37.77 -34.83 24.94
CA LEU A 291 38.68 -33.71 24.66
C LEU A 291 39.81 -33.62 25.70
N SER A 292 39.50 -33.85 26.97
CA SER A 292 40.48 -33.89 28.05
C SER A 292 41.47 -35.05 27.87
N LEU A 293 41.00 -36.23 27.44
CA LEU A 293 41.84 -37.39 27.16
C LEU A 293 42.78 -37.14 25.97
N ILE A 294 42.26 -36.54 24.89
CA ILE A 294 43.06 -36.17 23.71
C ILE A 294 44.15 -35.17 24.09
N SER A 295 43.80 -34.15 24.90
CA SER A 295 44.76 -33.16 25.39
C SER A 295 45.89 -33.80 26.22
N LEU A 296 45.55 -34.75 27.09
CA LEU A 296 46.53 -35.49 27.88
C LEU A 296 47.47 -36.33 27.01
N ILE A 297 46.92 -37.03 26.01
CA ILE A 297 47.73 -37.81 25.05
C ILE A 297 48.69 -36.88 24.30
N PHE A 298 48.21 -35.71 23.84
CA PHE A 298 49.04 -34.74 23.14
C PHE A 298 50.16 -34.18 24.04
N LEU A 299 49.87 -33.91 25.31
CA LEU A 299 50.86 -33.48 26.30
C LEU A 299 51.95 -34.54 26.49
N VAL A 300 51.57 -35.81 26.62
CA VAL A 300 52.52 -36.93 26.76
C VAL A 300 53.39 -37.06 25.51
N LEU A 301 52.81 -36.95 24.31
CA LEU A 301 53.56 -36.97 23.05
C LEU A 301 54.57 -35.82 22.97
N LEU A 302 54.18 -34.61 23.38
CA LEU A 302 55.07 -33.45 23.46
C LEU A 302 56.23 -33.67 24.44
N ILE A 303 55.96 -34.24 25.62
CA ILE A 303 57.00 -34.56 26.60
C ILE A 303 57.96 -35.62 26.05
N VAL A 304 57.46 -36.69 25.44
CA VAL A 304 58.28 -37.73 24.82
C VAL A 304 59.14 -37.15 23.69
N PHE A 305 58.54 -36.31 22.85
CA PHE A 305 59.26 -35.61 21.79
C PHE A 305 60.38 -34.72 22.37
N PHE A 306 60.08 -33.93 23.40
CA PHE A 306 61.05 -33.07 24.06
C PHE A 306 62.21 -33.86 24.70
N LEU A 307 61.92 -34.98 25.36
CA LEU A 307 62.95 -35.85 25.94
C LEU A 307 63.83 -36.51 24.87
N LYS A 308 63.24 -37.00 23.77
CA LYS A 308 63.99 -37.52 22.62
C LYS A 308 64.86 -36.44 21.97
N TRP A 309 64.32 -35.24 21.78
CA TRP A 309 65.05 -34.09 21.26
C TRP A 309 66.22 -33.68 22.15
N LYS A 310 66.03 -33.64 23.48
CA LYS A 310 67.10 -33.36 24.45
C LYS A 310 68.19 -34.43 24.42
N LYS A 311 67.84 -35.70 24.25
CA LYS A 311 68.80 -36.81 24.12
C LYS A 311 69.62 -36.71 22.83
N LEU A 312 68.97 -36.40 21.69
CA LEU A 312 69.62 -36.13 20.40
C LEU A 312 70.57 -34.92 20.46
N LYS A 313 70.14 -33.83 21.13
CA LYS A 313 70.99 -32.65 21.31
C LYS A 313 72.24 -32.98 22.13
N LYS A 314 72.12 -33.82 23.16
CA LYS A 314 73.24 -34.30 23.98
C LYS A 314 74.21 -35.20 23.20
N SER A 315 73.73 -36.03 22.27
CA SER A 315 74.60 -36.87 21.43
C SER A 315 75.34 -36.09 20.35
N ILE A 316 74.75 -35.01 19.82
CA ILE A 316 75.40 -34.13 18.83
C ILE A 316 76.50 -33.27 19.47
N THR A 317 76.37 -32.90 20.75
CA THR A 317 77.41 -32.16 21.49
C THR A 317 78.56 -33.05 22.00
N ALA A 318 78.49 -34.37 21.81
CA ALA A 318 79.48 -35.33 22.29
C ALA A 318 80.27 -36.03 21.15
N SER A 319 80.08 -35.60 19.90
CA SER A 319 80.86 -36.00 18.71
C SER A 319 81.75 -34.86 18.24
#